data_AF-A0A526MH41-F1
#
_entry.id   AF-A0A526MH41-F1
#
_cell.length_a   1.000
_cell.length_b   1.000
_cell.length_c   1.000
_cell.angle_alpha   90.00
_cell.angle_beta   90.00
_cell.angle_gamma   90.00
#
_symmetry.space_group_name_H-M   'P 1'
#
loop_
_entity.id
_entity.type
_entity.pdbx_description
1 polymer ?
#
loop_
_entity_poly.entity_id
_entity_poly.type
_entity_poly.pdbx_seq_one_letter_code
_entity_poly.pdbx_strand_id
1 'polypeptide(L)' 'MNDELLAMYMQSPEYRRRAERMKKRIVLRAKAGKKEPTFDEIAKYLRVPVEVVIASFQQAMARAGMPVVPVGRLH' A
#
# COMPACT_ATOMS: atom_id res chain seq x y z
N MET A 1 9.26 11.60 -8.89
CA MET A 1 10.29 10.59 -8.53
C MET A 1 10.43 9.70 -9.75
N ASN A 2 11.65 9.47 -10.25
CA ASN A 2 11.85 8.57 -11.39
C ASN A 2 11.81 7.10 -10.93
N ASP A 3 11.50 6.16 -11.83
CA ASP A 3 11.27 4.74 -11.50
C ASP A 3 12.47 4.05 -10.84
N GLU A 4 13.68 4.40 -11.27
CA GLU A 4 14.93 3.85 -10.71
C GLU A 4 15.15 4.28 -9.25
N LEU A 5 14.91 5.57 -8.94
CA LEU A 5 14.98 6.09 -7.58
C LEU A 5 13.89 5.50 -6.68
N LEU A 6 12.70 5.27 -7.22
CA LEU A 6 11.63 4.57 -6.53
C LEU A 6 12.03 3.12 -6.19
N ALA A 7 12.61 2.39 -7.14
CA ALA A 7 13.06 1.02 -6.92
C ALA A 7 14.15 0.95 -5.84
N MET A 8 15.14 1.84 -5.89
CA MET A 8 16.17 1.97 -4.85
C MET A 8 15.56 2.31 -3.49
N TYR A 9 14.61 3.26 -3.46
CA TYR A 9 13.92 3.64 -2.24
C TYR A 9 13.12 2.48 -1.63
N MET A 10 12.39 1.72 -2.44
CA MET A 10 11.61 0.56 -1.98
C MET A 10 12.49 -0.59 -1.43
N GLN A 11 13.76 -0.65 -1.83
CA GLN A 11 14.74 -1.58 -1.25
C GLN A 11 15.41 -1.03 0.02
N SER A 12 15.21 0.26 0.33
CA SER A 12 15.89 0.91 1.45
C SER A 12 15.41 0.41 2.82
N PRO A 13 16.28 0.45 3.85
CA PRO A 13 15.88 0.19 5.24
C PRO A 13 14.83 1.18 5.75
N GLU A 14 14.78 2.41 5.22
CA GLU A 14 13.76 3.39 5.61
C GLU A 14 12.37 2.95 5.16
N TYR A 15 12.23 2.58 3.88
CA TYR A 15 10.98 2.08 3.35
C TYR A 15 10.50 0.84 4.12
N ARG A 16 11.40 -0.13 4.38
CA ARG A 16 11.06 -1.33 5.17
C ARG A 16 10.53 -0.96 6.56
N ARG A 17 11.18 -0.02 7.26
CA ARG A 17 10.71 0.47 8.57
C ARG A 17 9.35 1.16 8.48
N ARG A 18 9.09 1.94 7.42
CA ARG A 18 7.77 2.56 7.18
C ARG A 18 6.71 1.50 6.91
N ALA A 19 6.98 0.55 6.02
CA ALA A 19 6.06 -0.54 5.70
C ALA A 19 5.65 -1.34 6.94
N GLU A 20 6.60 -1.72 7.79
CA GLU A 20 6.31 -2.42 9.05
C GLU A 20 5.45 -1.60 10.01
N ARG A 21 5.72 -0.29 10.14
CA ARG A 21 4.87 0.59 10.94
C ARG A 21 3.47 0.75 10.35
N MET A 22 3.34 0.83 9.03
CA MET A 22 2.03 0.91 8.37
C MET A 22 1.22 -0.37 8.61
N LYS A 23 1.84 -1.54 8.44
CA LYS A 23 1.22 -2.83 8.75
C LYS A 23 0.70 -2.88 10.19
N LYS A 24 1.51 -2.47 11.16
CA LYS A 24 1.08 -2.37 12.58
C LYS A 24 -0.11 -1.43 12.75
N ARG A 25 -0.11 -0.27 12.08
CA ARG A 25 -1.24 0.70 12.13
C ARG A 25 -2.52 0.12 11.54
N ILE A 26 -2.45 -0.59 10.42
CA ILE A 26 -3.60 -1.27 9.81
C ILE A 26 -4.19 -2.30 10.78
N VAL A 27 -3.34 -3.17 11.34
CA VAL A 27 -3.78 -4.19 12.31
C VAL A 27 -4.41 -3.56 13.55
N LEU A 28 -3.83 -2.48 14.08
CA LEU A 28 -4.38 -1.77 15.24
C LEU A 28 -5.73 -1.11 14.91
N ARG A 29 -5.89 -0.52 13.72
CA ARG A 29 -7.17 0.06 13.27
C ARG A 29 -8.24 -1.02 13.14
N ALA A 30 -7.91 -2.15 12.50
CA ALA A 30 -8.81 -3.28 12.35
C ALA A 30 -9.28 -3.83 13.71
N LYS A 31 -8.35 -4.03 14.66
CA LYS A 31 -8.68 -4.46 16.03
C LYS A 31 -9.55 -3.46 16.78
N ALA A 32 -9.40 -2.17 16.51
CA ALA A 32 -10.20 -1.11 17.10
C ALA A 32 -11.54 -0.86 16.39
N GLY A 33 -11.92 -1.68 15.40
CA GLY A 33 -13.14 -1.50 14.60
C GLY A 33 -13.12 -0.20 13.77
N LYS A 34 -11.95 0.39 13.53
CA LYS A 34 -11.79 1.61 12.74
C LYS A 34 -11.70 1.26 11.26
N LYS A 35 -12.15 2.18 10.40
CA LYS A 35 -12.04 2.05 8.94
C LYS A 35 -10.59 1.78 8.52
N GLU A 36 -10.44 0.89 7.55
CA GLU A 36 -9.16 0.61 6.89
C GLU A 36 -8.61 1.88 6.24
N PRO A 37 -7.28 2.09 6.23
CA PRO A 37 -6.70 3.22 5.53
C PRO A 37 -6.89 3.09 4.03
N THR A 38 -7.18 4.21 3.39
CA THR A 38 -7.25 4.34 1.93
C THR A 38 -5.88 4.15 1.28
N PHE A 39 -5.83 3.85 -0.03
CA PHE A 39 -4.58 3.74 -0.77
C PHE A 39 -3.76 5.05 -0.72
N ASP A 40 -4.41 6.21 -0.79
CA ASP A 40 -3.76 7.52 -0.64
C ASP A 40 -3.10 7.71 0.74
N GLU A 41 -3.77 7.30 1.83
CA GLU A 41 -3.19 7.34 3.17
C GLU A 41 -1.94 6.45 3.27
N ILE A 42 -1.99 5.27 2.63
CA ILE A 42 -0.86 4.33 2.59
C ILE A 42 0.29 4.91 1.78
N ALA A 43 0.01 5.41 0.57
CA ALA A 43 0.98 6.01 -0.34
C ALA A 43 1.70 7.20 0.30
N LYS A 44 0.94 8.13 0.90
CA LYS A 44 1.48 9.29 1.61
C LYS A 44 2.41 8.90 2.75
N TYR A 45 2.05 7.88 3.51
CA TYR A 45 2.87 7.43 4.64
C TYR A 45 4.14 6.70 4.19
N LEU A 46 4.02 5.87 3.15
CA LEU A 46 5.12 5.14 2.54
C LEU A 46 6.02 6.04 1.68
N ARG A 47 5.59 7.26 1.34
CA ARG A 47 6.28 8.19 0.43
C ARG A 47 6.52 7.58 -0.96
N VAL A 48 5.51 6.88 -1.47
CA VAL A 48 5.51 6.32 -2.83
C VAL A 48 4.28 6.83 -3.58
N PRO A 49 4.30 6.80 -4.92
CA PRO A 49 3.10 7.05 -5.72
C PRO A 49 1.97 6.06 -5.37
N VAL A 50 0.72 6.51 -5.47
CA VAL A 50 -0.45 5.69 -5.10
C VAL A 50 -0.62 4.49 -6.03
N GLU A 51 -0.21 4.63 -7.28
CA GLU A 51 -0.20 3.61 -8.32
C GLU A 51 0.66 2.40 -7.91
N VAL A 52 1.78 2.65 -7.22
CA VAL A 52 2.66 1.59 -6.71
C VAL A 52 1.96 0.77 -5.63
N VAL A 53 1.21 1.44 -4.75
CA VAL A 53 0.44 0.79 -3.69
C VAL A 53 -0.68 -0.04 -4.29
N ILE A 54 -1.42 0.51 -5.24
CA ILE A 54 -2.50 -0.19 -5.96
C ILE A 54 -1.93 -1.40 -6.68
N ALA A 55 -0.89 -1.25 -7.50
CA ALA A 55 -0.26 -2.36 -8.22
C ALA A 55 0.23 -3.47 -7.27
N SER A 56 0.86 -3.10 -6.15
CA SER A 56 1.30 -4.07 -5.14
C SER A 56 0.12 -4.82 -4.50
N PHE A 57 -0.98 -4.12 -4.23
CA PHE A 57 -2.20 -4.73 -3.69
C PHE A 57 -2.83 -5.69 -4.70
N GLN A 58 -2.96 -5.27 -5.96
CA GLN A 58 -3.48 -6.11 -7.04
C GLN A 58 -2.64 -7.38 -7.21
N GLN A 59 -1.31 -7.25 -7.19
CA GLN A 59 -0.41 -8.40 -7.27
C GLN A 59 -0.56 -9.34 -6.07
N ALA A 60 -0.72 -8.79 -4.85
CA ALA A 60 -0.94 -9.59 -3.65
C ALA A 60 -2.28 -10.35 -3.69
N MET A 61 -3.35 -9.70 -4.14
CA MET A 61 -4.68 -10.31 -4.31
C MET A 61 -4.68 -11.39 -5.38
N ALA A 62 -4.04 -11.14 -6.53
CA ALA A 62 -3.89 -12.13 -7.59
C ALA A 62 -3.12 -13.38 -7.11
N ARG A 63 -2.05 -13.20 -6.33
CA ARG A 63 -1.33 -14.32 -5.70
C ARG A 63 -2.16 -15.09 -4.68
N ALA A 64 -3.08 -14.42 -4.00
CA ALA A 64 -4.01 -15.04 -3.06
C ALA A 64 -5.20 -15.75 -3.75
N GLY A 65 -5.26 -15.75 -5.08
CA GLY A 65 -6.37 -16.32 -5.85
C GLY A 65 -7.68 -15.52 -5.69
N MET A 66 -7.61 -14.31 -5.14
CA MET A 66 -8.76 -13.44 -4.97
C MET A 66 -9.01 -12.66 -6.26
N PRO A 67 -10.25 -12.59 -6.77
CA PRO A 67 -10.56 -11.75 -7.91
C PRO A 67 -10.33 -10.28 -7.53
N VAL A 68 -9.40 -9.65 -8.23
CA VAL A 68 -9.18 -8.21 -8.13
C VAL A 68 -10.33 -7.52 -8.84
N VAL A 69 -11.41 -7.20 -8.12
CA VAL A 69 -12.48 -6.39 -8.69
C VAL A 69 -11.94 -4.96 -8.82
N PRO A 70 -11.77 -4.41 -10.03
CA PRO A 70 -11.49 -3.00 -10.17
C PRO A 70 -12.76 -2.29 -9.72
N VAL A 71 -12.75 -1.74 -8.51
CA VAL A 71 -13.74 -0.73 -8.12
C VAL A 71 -13.48 0.46 -9.03
N GLY A 72 -14.18 0.45 -10.16
CA GLY A 72 -14.17 1.53 -11.13
C GLY A 72 -14.50 2.85 -10.45
N ARG A 73 -13.88 3.92 -10.93
CA ARG A 73 -14.26 5.30 -10.64
C ARG A 73 -15.79 5.41 -10.61
N LEU A 74 -16.36 5.69 -9.45
CA LEU A 74 -17.69 6.28 -9.38
C LEU A 74 -17.53 7.72 -9.89
N HIS A 75 -18.22 8.00 -10.99
CA HIS A 75 -18.41 9.31 -11.59
C HIS A 75 -19.10 10.26 -10.62
#